data_AF-A0A183I6E0-F1
#
_entry.id   AF-A0A183I6E0-F1
#
_cell.length_a   1.000
_cell.length_b   1.000
_cell.length_c   1.000
_cell.angle_alpha   90.00
_cell.angle_beta   90.00
_cell.angle_gamma   90.00
#
_symmetry.space_group_name_H-M   'P 1'
#
loop_
_entity.id
_entity.type
_entity.pdbx_description
1 polymer ?
#
loop_
_entity_poly.entity_id
_entity_poly.type
_entity_poly.pdbx_seq_one_letter_code
_entity_poly.pdbx_strand_id
1 'polypeptide(L)'
;MDKYARNYLAEGIKNKDEIIVTPESEIYKSLNQHYNRNNHIQPPERLSLVIQETLREFFCAVQSGRDAEPSWKKTIYKVINRMDDPIPDYFKDPNFLERLEG
;
A
#
# COMPACT_ATOMS: atom_id res chain seq x y z
N MET A 1 1.56 6.38 2.23
CA MET A 1 2.28 5.65 3.28
C MET A 1 2.88 6.59 4.32
N ASP A 2 3.94 7.36 4.02
CA ASP A 2 4.61 8.25 5.00
C ASP A 2 3.65 9.18 5.79
N LYS A 3 2.78 9.91 5.09
CA LYS A 3 1.76 10.76 5.71
C LYS A 3 0.88 9.99 6.72
N TYR A 4 0.37 8.82 6.33
CA TYR A 4 -0.49 8.01 7.20
C TYR A 4 0.28 7.46 8.41
N ALA A 5 1.52 7.03 8.23
CA ALA A 5 2.37 6.56 9.32
C ALA A 5 2.62 7.66 10.37
N ARG A 6 2.92 8.88 9.92
CA ARG A 6 3.09 10.05 10.82
C ARG A 6 1.78 10.43 11.52
N ASN A 7 0.66 10.37 10.81
CA ASN A 7 -0.65 10.63 11.40
C ASN A 7 -0.99 9.62 12.51
N TYR A 8 -0.76 8.31 12.30
CA TYR A 8 -0.99 7.32 13.35
C TYR A 8 -0.13 7.55 14.59
N LEU A 9 1.13 7.98 14.42
CA LEU A 9 1.97 8.37 15.55
C LEU A 9 1.42 9.61 16.27
N ALA A 10 0.94 10.61 15.53
CA ALA A 10 0.33 11.81 16.09
C ALA A 10 -1.01 11.51 16.81
N GLU A 11 -1.75 10.51 16.36
CA GLU A 11 -2.97 9.99 16.99
C GLU A 11 -2.69 9.11 18.22
N GLY A 12 -1.42 8.86 18.53
CA GLY A 12 -1.00 8.16 19.74
C GLY A 12 -0.95 6.63 19.62
N ILE A 13 -1.04 6.07 18.41
CA ILE A 13 -0.81 4.64 18.17
C ILE A 13 0.61 4.28 18.60
N LYS A 14 0.75 3.20 19.37
CA LYS A 14 2.06 2.79 19.94
C LYS A 14 2.55 1.48 19.36
N ASN A 15 1.66 0.57 18.99
CA ASN A 15 2.02 -0.70 18.40
C ASN A 15 1.60 -0.75 16.92
N LYS A 16 2.53 -1.19 16.06
CA LYS A 16 2.26 -1.44 14.63
C LYS A 16 1.11 -2.44 14.42
N ASP A 17 0.90 -3.36 15.37
CA ASP A 17 -0.15 -4.38 15.26
C ASP A 17 -1.56 -3.78 15.32
N GLU A 18 -1.70 -2.57 15.90
CA GLU A 18 -2.95 -1.80 15.91
C GLU A 18 -3.28 -1.21 14.53
N ILE A 19 -2.30 -1.15 13.62
CA ILE A 19 -2.50 -0.70 12.25
C ILE A 19 -3.07 -1.87 11.45
N ILE A 20 -4.39 -1.83 11.25
CA ILE A 20 -5.14 -2.78 10.46
C ILE A 20 -5.69 -2.06 9.23
N VAL A 21 -5.46 -2.62 8.04
CA VAL A 21 -6.01 -2.09 6.79
C VAL A 21 -7.03 -3.07 6.23
N THR A 22 -8.24 -2.57 6.01
CA THR A 22 -9.34 -3.27 5.34
C THR A 22 -9.75 -2.48 4.09
N PRO A 23 -10.59 -3.06 3.20
CA PRO A 23 -11.15 -2.32 2.07
C PRO A 23 -11.91 -1.04 2.46
N GLU A 24 -12.41 -0.98 3.70
CA GLU A 24 -13.12 0.17 4.25
C GLU A 24 -12.19 1.28 4.74
N SER A 25 -10.91 0.97 4.98
CA SER A 25 -9.91 1.93 5.44
C SER A 25 -9.70 3.06 4.44
N GLU A 26 -9.53 4.29 4.92
CA GLU A 26 -9.37 5.47 4.07
C GLU A 26 -8.16 5.38 3.14
N ILE A 27 -7.04 4.84 3.63
CA ILE A 27 -5.84 4.64 2.81
C ILE A 27 -6.10 3.68 1.65
N TYR A 28 -6.88 2.62 1.88
CA TYR A 28 -7.25 1.67 0.84
C TYR A 28 -8.10 2.35 -0.23
N LYS A 29 -9.17 3.03 0.19
CA LYS A 29 -10.08 3.75 -0.72
C LYS A 29 -9.34 4.82 -1.53
N SER A 30 -8.46 5.59 -0.88
CA SER A 30 -7.65 6.62 -1.54
C SER A 30 -6.71 6.03 -2.59
N LEU A 31 -6.04 4.91 -2.29
CA LEU A 31 -5.15 4.24 -3.24
C LEU A 31 -5.95 3.62 -4.40
N ASN A 32 -7.06 2.95 -4.11
CA ASN A 32 -7.92 2.37 -5.14
C ASN A 32 -8.49 3.47 -6.07
N GLN A 33 -8.98 4.58 -5.53
CA GLN A 33 -9.46 5.69 -6.34
C GLN A 33 -8.35 6.32 -7.20
N HIS A 34 -7.11 6.35 -6.70
CA HIS A 34 -5.98 6.92 -7.42
C HIS A 34 -5.51 6.03 -8.58
N TYR A 35 -5.40 4.72 -8.37
CA TYR A 35 -4.84 3.78 -9.35
C TYR A 35 -5.89 3.04 -10.18
N ASN A 36 -7.14 3.02 -9.73
CA ASN A 36 -8.26 2.30 -10.33
C ASN A 36 -9.52 3.18 -10.30
N ARG A 37 -9.39 4.41 -10.83
CA ARG A 37 -10.38 5.50 -10.71
C ARG A 37 -11.82 5.10 -11.06
N ASN A 38 -11.98 4.31 -12.12
CA ASN A 38 -13.29 3.89 -12.60
C ASN A 38 -13.71 2.51 -12.07
N ASN A 39 -12.92 1.90 -11.17
CA ASN A 39 -13.12 0.56 -10.64
C ASN A 39 -13.25 -0.53 -11.71
N HIS A 40 -12.62 -0.35 -12.87
CA HIS A 40 -12.69 -1.33 -13.97
C HIS A 40 -11.99 -2.65 -13.63
N ILE A 41 -11.05 -2.61 -12.68
CA ILE A 41 -10.30 -3.77 -12.24
C ILE A 41 -10.73 -4.12 -10.83
N GLN A 42 -11.01 -5.40 -10.57
CA GLN A 42 -11.19 -5.86 -9.19
C GLN A 42 -9.84 -5.77 -8.47
N PRO A 43 -9.72 -5.04 -7.34
CA PRO A 43 -8.49 -5.01 -6.58
C PRO A 43 -8.08 -6.41 -6.12
N PRO A 44 -6.77 -6.75 -6.13
CA PRO A 44 -6.30 -8.03 -5.62
C PRO A 44 -6.66 -8.23 -4.15
N GLU A 45 -7.02 -9.46 -3.77
CA GLU A 45 -7.37 -9.80 -2.38
C GLU A 45 -6.24 -9.45 -1.39
N ARG A 46 -4.99 -9.61 -1.82
CA ARG A 46 -3.80 -9.32 -1.01
C ARG A 46 -3.47 -7.82 -0.91
N LEU A 47 -4.16 -6.94 -1.63
CA LEU A 47 -3.84 -5.50 -1.66
C LEU A 47 -3.92 -4.87 -0.25
N SER A 48 -4.95 -5.20 0.53
CA SER A 48 -5.09 -4.73 1.92
C SER A 48 -3.90 -5.12 2.77
N LEU A 49 -3.42 -6.36 2.64
CA LEU A 49 -2.25 -6.86 3.36
C LEU A 49 -0.97 -6.12 2.94
N VAL A 50 -0.75 -5.90 1.64
CA VAL A 50 0.43 -5.17 1.15
C VAL A 50 0.44 -3.73 1.65
N ILE A 51 -0.71 -3.05 1.62
CA ILE A 51 -0.86 -1.69 2.16
C ILE A 51 -0.58 -1.69 3.67
N GLN A 52 -1.13 -2.65 4.42
CA GLN A 52 -0.92 -2.78 5.86
C GLN A 52 0.55 -2.94 6.20
N GLU A 53 1.23 -3.94 5.63
CA GLU A 53 2.61 -4.23 5.95
C GLU A 53 3.54 -3.10 5.50
N THR A 54 3.27 -2.50 4.34
CA THR A 54 3.96 -1.27 3.92
C THR A 54 3.81 -0.17 4.97
N LEU A 55 2.59 0.08 5.43
CA LEU A 55 2.30 1.15 6.37
C LEU A 55 2.94 0.90 7.74
N ARG A 56 2.98 -0.36 8.19
CA ARG A 56 3.68 -0.78 9.41
C ARG A 56 5.19 -0.58 9.32
N GLU A 57 5.80 -0.89 8.17
CA GLU A 57 7.23 -0.63 7.94
C GLU A 57 7.55 0.88 7.99
N PHE A 58 6.71 1.71 7.36
CA PHE A 58 6.83 3.17 7.46
C PHE A 58 6.63 3.65 8.90
N PHE A 59 5.61 3.16 9.60
CA PHE A 59 5.33 3.51 10.99
C PHE A 59 6.50 3.16 11.91
N CYS A 60 7.04 1.94 11.82
CA CYS A 60 8.18 1.53 12.63
C CYS A 60 9.44 2.34 12.33
N ALA A 61 9.69 2.68 11.06
CA ALA A 61 10.83 3.52 10.70
C ALA A 61 10.72 4.92 11.31
N VAL A 62 9.55 5.56 11.21
CA VAL A 62 9.32 6.89 11.78
C VAL A 62 9.31 6.86 13.32
N GLN A 63 8.65 5.86 13.92
CA GLN A 63 8.59 5.70 15.38
C GLN A 63 9.97 5.56 16.01
N SER A 64 10.88 4.86 15.32
CA SER A 64 12.26 4.63 15.77
C SER A 64 13.24 5.73 15.36
N GLY A 65 12.78 6.76 14.64
CA GLY A 65 13.63 7.84 14.12
C GLY A 65 14.56 7.43 12.97
N ARG A 66 14.45 6.20 12.45
CA ARG A 66 15.24 5.73 11.29
C ARG A 66 14.91 6.49 10.01
N ASP A 67 13.77 7.19 9.95
CA ASP A 67 13.36 7.99 8.80
C ASP A 67 14.29 9.20 8.52
N ALA A 68 15.17 9.56 9.46
CA ALA A 68 16.21 10.56 9.28
C ALA A 68 17.39 10.09 8.39
N GLU A 69 17.55 8.77 8.19
CA GLU A 69 18.67 8.22 7.42
C GLU A 69 18.46 8.37 5.90
N PRO A 70 19.46 8.75 5.08
CA PRO A 70 19.31 8.97 3.63
C PRO A 70 18.82 7.77 2.78
N SER A 71 18.63 6.58 3.36
CA SER A 71 18.22 5.36 2.64
C SER A 71 17.22 4.50 3.40
N TRP A 72 16.53 5.03 4.41
CA TRP A 72 15.59 4.25 5.23
C TRP A 72 14.52 3.53 4.42
N LYS A 73 14.02 4.15 3.35
CA LYS A 73 13.02 3.57 2.45
C LYS A 73 13.53 2.37 1.66
N LYS A 74 14.85 2.23 1.44
CA LYS A 74 15.41 1.06 0.73
C LYS A 74 15.12 -0.23 1.49
N THR A 75 15.18 -0.20 2.81
CA THR A 75 14.85 -1.36 3.64
C THR A 75 13.38 -1.73 3.52
N ILE A 76 12.50 -0.72 3.48
CA ILE A 76 11.06 -0.92 3.27
C ILE A 76 10.78 -1.52 1.90
N TYR A 77 11.39 -1.00 0.82
CA TYR A 77 11.22 -1.55 -0.52
C TYR A 77 11.66 -3.01 -0.61
N LYS A 78 12.73 -3.40 0.09
CA LYS A 78 13.17 -4.81 0.16
C LYS A 78 12.13 -5.73 0.80
N VAL A 79 11.35 -5.24 1.78
CA VAL A 79 10.27 -6.01 2.41
C VAL A 79 9.11 -6.14 1.42
N ILE A 80 8.68 -5.01 0.83
CA ILE A 80 7.53 -4.98 -0.10
C ILE A 80 7.78 -5.83 -1.35
N ASN A 81 8.99 -5.80 -1.92
CA ASN A 81 9.33 -6.60 -3.11
C ASN A 81 9.18 -8.11 -2.89
N ARG A 82 9.19 -8.60 -1.63
CA ARG A 82 8.96 -10.02 -1.31
C ARG A 82 7.49 -10.39 -1.28
N MET A 83 6.60 -9.40 -1.39
CA MET A 83 5.15 -9.57 -1.36
C MET A 83 4.53 -9.55 -2.77
N ASP A 84 5.33 -9.26 -3.80
CA ASP A 84 4.88 -9.14 -5.19
C ASP A 84 4.16 -10.40 -5.67
N ASP A 85 3.00 -10.17 -6.29
CA ASP A 85 2.23 -11.20 -6.98
C ASP A 85 2.56 -11.19 -8.48
N PRO A 86 2.44 -12.34 -9.17
CA PRO A 86 2.55 -12.36 -10.63
C PRO A 86 1.46 -11.47 -11.25
N ILE A 87 1.84 -10.71 -12.28
CA ILE A 87 0.90 -9.89 -13.03
C ILE A 87 -0.10 -10.82 -13.74
N PRO A 88 -1.43 -10.66 -13.53
CA PRO A 88 -2.43 -11.49 -14.18
C PRO A 88 -2.32 -11.48 -15.72
N ASP A 89 -2.52 -12.63 -16.35
CA ASP A 89 -2.30 -12.80 -17.79
C ASP A 89 -3.18 -11.91 -18.67
N TYR A 90 -4.36 -11.53 -18.21
CA TYR A 90 -5.26 -10.64 -18.96
C TYR A 90 -4.66 -9.24 -19.18
N PHE A 91 -3.71 -8.80 -18.36
CA PHE A 91 -2.97 -7.56 -18.60
C PHE A 91 -2.01 -7.65 -19.80
N LYS A 92 -1.71 -8.86 -20.27
CA LYS A 92 -0.87 -9.08 -21.45
C LYS A 92 -1.66 -8.99 -22.76
N ASP A 93 -3.00 -8.95 -22.69
CA ASP A 93 -3.86 -8.76 -23.87
C ASP A 93 -3.64 -7.34 -24.43
N PRO A 94 -3.19 -7.18 -25.70
CA PRO A 94 -2.98 -5.87 -26.31
C PRO A 94 -4.25 -5.00 -26.31
N ASN A 95 -5.43 -5.63 -26.31
CA ASN A 95 -6.73 -4.95 -26.33
C ASN A 95 -7.30 -4.76 -24.92
N PHE A 96 -6.53 -5.01 -23.85
CA PHE A 96 -7.00 -4.91 -22.47
C PHE A 96 -7.62 -3.54 -22.18
N LEU A 97 -6.94 -2.45 -22.55
CA LEU A 97 -7.43 -1.09 -22.29
C LEU A 97 -8.75 -0.78 -23.01
N GLU A 98 -8.87 -1.20 -24.28
CA GLU A 98 -10.09 -0.98 -25.07
C GLU A 98 -11.31 -1.67 -24.45
N ARG A 99 -11.12 -2.83 -23.80
CA ARG A 99 -12.19 -3.53 -23.09
C ARG A 99 -12.60 -2.89 -21.77
N LEU A 100 -11.77 -2.02 -21.20
CA LEU A 100 -12.12 -1.31 -19.97
C LEU A 100 -12.96 -0.06 -20.25
N GLU A 101 -12.89 0.49 -21.46
CA GLU A 101 -13.61 1.72 -21.85
C GLU A 101 -14.92 1.45 -22.62
N GLY A 102 -15.18 0.19 -22.96
CA GLY A 102 -16.35 -0.27 -23.73
C GLY A 102 -17.57 -0.66 -22.90
#